data_AF-A0A2G8JUC1-F1
#
_entry.id   AF-A0A2G8JUC1-F1
#
_cell.length_a   1.000
_cell.length_b   1.000
_cell.length_c   1.000
_cell.angle_alpha   90.00
_cell.angle_beta   90.00
_cell.angle_gamma   90.00
#
_symmetry.space_group_name_H-M   'P 1'
#
loop_
_entity.id
_entity.type
_entity.pdbx_description
1 polymer ?
#
loop_
_entity_poly.entity_id
_entity_poly.type
_entity_poly.pdbx_seq_one_letter_code
_entity_poly.pdbx_strand_id
1 'polypeptide(L)'
;MGNMERLENGLTKLQSTAQQVKIILGGGKVDDLKAKLASQEEELKIKNEDADKLIQKVGVETEKVSKEKAIADEEEEKVAKITTEVSKKARDCEEDLAKAEPALIAAQQALNTLNKSFGSPPAAVLPVTAAVMVLLAPGGKVPKDRSWKAAKIMMAKVSQVDGFLESLITYDKENIHENCLKAVRPYLADPEFDPELISSKSNAAAGLCAWAINIVKFYEVYCDVEPKRLAL
;
A
#
# COMPACT_ATOMS: atom_id res chain seq x y z
N MET A 1 -55.29 76.65 63.35
CA MET A 1 -55.09 75.36 62.65
C MET A 1 -55.57 75.35 61.19
N GLY A 2 -56.67 76.01 60.81
CA GLY A 2 -57.24 75.88 59.45
C GLY A 2 -56.47 76.44 58.24
N ASN A 3 -55.45 77.31 58.42
CA ASN A 3 -54.68 77.84 57.28
C ASN A 3 -53.64 76.85 56.73
N MET A 4 -53.07 75.99 57.58
CA MET A 4 -52.09 74.97 57.18
C MET A 4 -52.79 73.84 56.43
N GLU A 5 -53.94 73.39 56.94
CA GLU A 5 -54.85 72.44 56.27
C GLU A 5 -55.30 72.94 54.88
N ARG A 6 -55.60 74.24 54.73
CA ARG A 6 -55.96 74.81 53.42
C ARG A 6 -54.82 74.77 52.41
N LEU A 7 -53.59 75.09 52.82
CA LEU A 7 -52.42 75.06 51.96
C LEU A 7 -52.03 73.62 51.57
N GLU A 8 -52.11 72.69 52.51
CA GLU A 8 -51.87 71.26 52.29
C GLU A 8 -52.90 70.67 51.30
N ASN A 9 -54.19 71.01 51.48
CA ASN A 9 -55.23 70.65 50.52
C ASN A 9 -55.02 71.28 49.13
N GLY A 10 -54.52 72.52 49.07
CA GLY A 10 -54.18 73.20 47.82
C GLY A 10 -53.01 72.54 47.09
N LEU A 11 -51.94 72.22 47.81
CA LEU A 11 -50.75 71.54 47.28
C LEU A 11 -51.11 70.14 46.77
N THR A 12 -51.90 69.40 47.55
CA THR A 12 -52.38 68.06 47.19
C THR A 12 -53.22 68.08 45.92
N LYS A 13 -54.12 69.06 45.77
CA LYS A 13 -54.89 69.24 44.52
C LYS A 13 -54.00 69.57 43.34
N LEU A 14 -53.03 70.47 43.52
CA LEU A 14 -52.14 70.90 42.43
C LEU A 14 -51.24 69.74 41.96
N GLN A 15 -50.76 68.93 42.89
CA GLN A 15 -49.97 67.72 42.62
C GLN A 15 -50.83 66.63 41.96
N SER A 16 -52.09 66.46 42.38
CA SER A 16 -53.06 65.55 41.76
C SER A 16 -53.43 65.98 40.34
N THR A 17 -53.67 67.27 40.10
CA THR A 17 -53.94 67.81 38.77
C THR A 17 -52.71 67.65 37.87
N ALA A 18 -51.50 67.89 38.36
CA ALA A 18 -50.27 67.65 37.61
C ALA A 18 -50.10 66.17 37.23
N GLN A 19 -50.40 65.24 38.14
CA GLN A 19 -50.39 63.80 37.85
C GLN A 19 -51.47 63.41 36.84
N GLN A 20 -52.71 63.90 36.98
CA GLN A 20 -53.78 63.66 36.01
C GLN A 20 -53.42 64.20 34.63
N VAL A 21 -52.82 65.39 34.53
CA VAL A 21 -52.34 65.95 33.26
C VAL A 21 -51.23 65.07 32.67
N LYS A 22 -50.28 64.56 33.46
CA LYS A 22 -49.26 63.61 32.99
C LYS A 22 -49.88 62.31 32.44
N ILE A 23 -50.95 61.83 33.08
CA ILE A 23 -51.69 60.62 32.64
C ILE A 23 -52.48 60.88 31.36
N ILE A 24 -53.22 62.00 31.28
CA ILE A 24 -54.05 62.38 30.13
C ILE A 24 -53.19 62.66 28.90
N LEU A 25 -52.03 63.30 29.08
CA LEU A 25 -51.06 63.56 27.99
C LEU A 25 -50.25 62.31 27.61
N GLY A 26 -50.56 61.14 28.18
CA GLY A 26 -49.91 59.87 27.86
C GLY A 26 -48.46 59.78 28.34
N GLY A 27 -47.95 60.75 29.12
CA GLY A 27 -46.55 60.84 29.53
C GLY A 27 -46.05 59.60 30.28
N GLY A 28 -46.87 59.00 31.14
CA GLY A 28 -46.52 57.73 31.81
C GLY A 28 -46.33 56.56 30.84
N LYS A 29 -47.22 56.42 29.84
CA LYS A 29 -47.10 55.37 28.81
C LYS A 29 -45.94 55.65 27.85
N VAL A 30 -45.64 56.92 27.58
CA VAL A 30 -44.49 57.33 26.75
C VAL A 30 -43.17 57.04 27.46
N ASP A 31 -43.08 57.31 28.77
CA ASP A 31 -41.89 57.00 29.57
C ASP A 31 -41.64 55.47 29.62
N ASP A 32 -42.68 54.66 29.84
CA ASP A 32 -42.60 53.19 29.84
C ASP A 32 -42.22 52.63 28.47
N LEU A 33 -42.80 53.16 27.39
CA LEU A 33 -42.47 52.75 26.02
C LEU A 33 -41.04 53.11 25.65
N LYS A 34 -40.53 54.27 26.08
CA LYS A 34 -39.13 54.67 25.89
C LYS A 34 -38.17 53.75 26.64
N ALA A 35 -38.48 53.41 27.89
CA ALA A 35 -37.68 52.47 28.67
C ALA A 35 -37.65 51.07 28.01
N LYS A 36 -38.79 50.61 27.48
CA LYS A 36 -38.90 49.33 26.78
C LYS A 36 -38.16 49.33 25.45
N LEU A 37 -38.23 50.43 24.68
CA LEU A 37 -37.47 50.62 23.44
C LEU A 37 -35.96 50.59 23.71
N ALA A 38 -35.48 51.33 24.72
CA ALA A 38 -34.06 51.33 25.08
C ALA A 38 -33.56 49.94 25.48
N SER A 39 -34.35 49.18 26.26
CA SER A 39 -34.02 47.80 26.60
C SER A 39 -33.98 46.87 25.39
N GLN A 40 -34.91 47.04 24.45
CA GLN A 40 -34.97 46.24 23.22
C GLN A 40 -33.85 46.60 22.24
N GLU A 41 -33.47 47.86 22.15
CA GLU A 41 -32.33 48.31 21.35
C GLU A 41 -31.01 47.72 21.85
N GLU A 42 -30.80 47.68 23.17
CA GLU A 42 -29.62 47.05 23.77
C GLU A 42 -29.61 45.54 23.54
N GLU A 43 -30.75 44.86 23.74
CA GLU A 43 -30.88 43.43 23.43
C GLU A 43 -30.64 43.11 21.95
N LEU A 44 -31.13 43.96 21.05
CA LEU A 44 -30.92 43.81 19.60
C LEU A 44 -29.45 43.99 19.24
N LYS A 45 -28.77 44.94 19.89
CA LYS A 45 -27.34 45.17 19.69
C LYS A 45 -26.51 43.97 20.12
N ILE A 46 -26.77 43.42 21.31
CA ILE A 46 -26.10 42.21 21.80
C ILE A 46 -26.36 41.02 20.86
N LYS A 47 -27.61 40.83 20.43
CA LYS A 47 -27.96 39.73 19.51
C LYS A 47 -27.31 39.88 18.14
N ASN A 48 -27.20 41.10 17.61
CA ASN A 48 -26.49 41.35 16.35
C ASN A 48 -24.99 41.06 16.50
N GLU A 49 -24.35 41.53 17.58
CA GLU A 49 -22.93 41.27 17.83
C GLU A 49 -22.65 39.76 17.99
N ASP A 50 -23.54 39.01 18.63
CA ASP A 50 -23.38 37.56 18.77
C ASP A 50 -23.67 36.81 17.46
N ALA A 51 -24.61 37.29 16.65
CA ALA A 51 -24.84 36.77 15.30
C ALA A 51 -23.62 36.99 14.40
N ASP A 52 -23.01 38.18 14.43
CA ASP A 52 -21.80 38.49 13.67
C ASP A 52 -20.61 37.60 14.08
N LYS A 53 -20.42 37.37 15.39
CA LYS A 53 -19.40 36.43 15.89
C LYS A 53 -19.66 34.99 15.40
N LEU A 54 -20.92 34.55 15.40
CA LEU A 54 -21.31 33.23 14.90
C LEU A 54 -21.02 33.09 13.41
N ILE A 55 -21.38 34.10 12.60
CA ILE A 55 -21.09 34.13 11.16
C ILE A 55 -19.58 34.05 10.91
N GLN A 56 -18.79 34.82 11.66
CA GLN A 56 -17.33 34.79 11.54
C GLN A 56 -16.75 33.42 11.88
N LYS A 57 -17.24 32.78 12.94
CA LYS A 57 -16.78 31.46 13.39
C LYS A 57 -17.13 30.37 12.38
N VAL A 58 -18.37 30.39 11.86
CA VAL A 58 -18.83 29.47 10.82
C VAL A 58 -18.03 29.66 9.54
N GLY A 59 -17.68 30.89 9.17
CA GLY A 59 -16.83 31.17 8.01
C GLY A 59 -15.45 30.51 8.12
N VAL A 60 -14.78 30.68 9.27
CA VAL A 60 -13.45 30.09 9.52
C VAL A 60 -13.51 28.55 9.55
N GLU A 61 -14.52 27.97 10.20
CA GLU A 61 -14.69 26.52 10.25
C GLU A 61 -15.02 25.94 8.87
N THR A 62 -15.85 26.61 8.08
CA THR A 62 -16.18 26.19 6.70
C THR A 62 -14.94 26.19 5.81
N GLU A 63 -14.09 27.23 5.92
CA GLU A 63 -12.85 27.30 5.15
C GLU A 63 -11.85 26.20 5.56
N LYS A 64 -11.76 25.90 6.86
CA LYS A 64 -10.91 24.81 7.36
C LYS A 64 -11.38 23.44 6.87
N VAL A 65 -12.69 23.16 6.97
CA VAL A 65 -13.29 21.90 6.48
C VAL A 65 -13.10 21.76 4.97
N SER A 66 -13.25 22.84 4.20
CA SER A 66 -13.02 22.81 2.75
C SER A 66 -11.57 22.48 2.40
N LYS A 67 -10.59 22.99 3.14
CA LYS A 67 -9.16 22.70 2.93
C LYS A 67 -8.81 21.26 3.31
N GLU A 68 -9.27 20.79 4.47
CA GLU A 68 -9.05 19.42 4.91
C GLU A 68 -9.71 18.41 3.96
N LYS A 69 -10.91 18.71 3.45
CA LYS A 69 -11.59 17.88 2.45
C LYS A 69 -10.81 17.80 1.13
N ALA A 70 -10.31 18.93 0.62
CA ALA A 70 -9.53 18.94 -0.61
C ALA A 70 -8.23 18.12 -0.49
N ILE A 71 -7.57 18.17 0.67
CA ILE A 71 -6.37 17.36 0.95
C ILE A 71 -6.73 15.87 1.03
N ALA A 72 -7.83 15.53 1.71
CA ALA A 72 -8.30 14.15 1.82
C ALA A 72 -8.68 13.56 0.45
N ASP A 73 -9.40 14.31 -0.37
CA ASP A 73 -9.80 13.90 -1.73
C ASP A 73 -8.55 13.67 -2.62
N GLU A 74 -7.52 14.51 -2.50
CA GLU A 74 -6.25 14.37 -3.26
C GLU A 74 -5.43 13.15 -2.78
N GLU A 75 -5.39 12.91 -1.47
CA GLU A 75 -4.72 11.74 -0.88
C GLU A 75 -5.44 10.45 -1.29
N GLU A 76 -6.77 10.44 -1.27
CA GLU A 76 -7.61 9.30 -1.65
C GLU A 76 -7.44 8.96 -3.14
N GLU A 77 -7.32 9.95 -4.02
CA GLU A 77 -7.05 9.73 -5.45
C GLU A 77 -5.63 9.14 -5.68
N LYS A 78 -4.63 9.61 -4.93
CA LYS A 78 -3.26 9.07 -5.00
C LYS A 78 -3.21 7.63 -4.50
N VAL A 79 -3.86 7.33 -3.37
CA VAL A 79 -3.94 5.98 -2.81
C VAL A 79 -4.71 5.04 -3.73
N ALA A 80 -5.79 5.50 -4.38
CA ALA A 80 -6.54 4.71 -5.33
C ALA A 80 -5.69 4.30 -6.54
N LYS A 81 -4.90 5.24 -7.10
CA LYS A 81 -3.95 4.97 -8.21
C LYS A 81 -2.84 4.00 -7.79
N ILE A 82 -2.24 4.20 -6.62
CA ILE A 82 -1.20 3.31 -6.10
C ILE A 82 -1.78 1.90 -5.89
N THR A 83 -2.97 1.78 -5.30
CA THR A 83 -3.64 0.50 -5.08
C THR A 83 -3.93 -0.21 -6.40
N THR A 84 -4.40 0.50 -7.43
CA THR A 84 -4.64 -0.12 -8.75
C THR A 84 -3.36 -0.57 -9.43
N GLU A 85 -2.28 0.21 -9.37
CA GLU A 85 -1.00 -0.20 -9.94
C GLU A 85 -0.35 -1.36 -9.18
N VAL A 86 -0.45 -1.37 -7.85
CA VAL A 86 0.07 -2.46 -7.01
C VAL A 86 -0.73 -3.74 -7.23
N SER A 87 -2.06 -3.68 -7.27
CA SER A 87 -2.90 -4.84 -7.56
C SER A 87 -2.68 -5.38 -8.98
N LYS A 88 -2.49 -4.49 -9.97
CA LYS A 88 -2.20 -4.92 -11.34
C LYS A 88 -0.83 -5.60 -11.43
N LYS A 89 0.22 -5.02 -10.83
CA LYS A 89 1.55 -5.63 -10.76
C LYS A 89 1.53 -6.94 -9.97
N ALA A 90 0.78 -7.02 -8.87
CA ALA A 90 0.62 -8.25 -8.10
C ALA A 90 -0.03 -9.35 -8.94
N ARG A 91 -1.12 -9.03 -9.66
CA ARG A 91 -1.82 -9.97 -10.54
C ARG A 91 -0.96 -10.44 -11.71
N ASP A 92 -0.26 -9.52 -12.38
CA ASP A 92 0.61 -9.87 -13.51
C ASP A 92 1.78 -10.76 -13.03
N CYS A 93 2.32 -10.49 -11.83
CA CYS A 93 3.35 -11.36 -11.21
C CYS A 93 2.80 -12.71 -10.75
N GLU A 94 1.56 -12.79 -10.25
CA GLU A 94 0.91 -14.04 -9.88
C GLU A 94 0.63 -14.91 -11.11
N GLU A 95 0.30 -14.29 -12.25
CA GLU A 95 0.21 -14.97 -13.54
C GLU A 95 1.55 -15.55 -14.01
N ASP A 96 2.64 -14.81 -13.82
CA ASP A 96 3.99 -15.29 -14.17
C ASP A 96 4.47 -16.39 -13.21
N LEU A 97 4.11 -16.32 -11.92
CA LEU A 97 4.30 -17.40 -10.96
C LEU A 97 3.52 -18.66 -11.37
N ALA A 98 2.26 -18.50 -11.78
CA ALA A 98 1.40 -19.58 -12.25
C ALA A 98 1.87 -20.19 -13.59
N LYS A 99 2.64 -19.47 -14.40
CA LYS A 99 3.32 -20.01 -15.60
C LYS A 99 4.64 -20.70 -15.25
N ALA A 100 5.33 -20.25 -14.20
CA ALA A 100 6.59 -20.83 -13.75
C ALA A 100 6.39 -22.21 -13.10
N GLU A 101 5.32 -22.43 -12.34
CA GLU A 101 5.00 -23.74 -11.74
C GLU A 101 4.85 -24.89 -12.75
N PRO A 102 4.02 -24.79 -13.81
CA PRO A 102 3.90 -25.85 -14.81
C PRO A 102 5.19 -26.02 -15.61
N ALA A 103 5.98 -24.95 -15.82
CA ALA A 103 7.28 -25.04 -16.45
C ALA A 103 8.30 -25.79 -15.55
N LEU A 104 8.23 -25.61 -14.23
CA LEU A 104 9.01 -26.39 -13.26
C LEU A 104 8.59 -27.87 -13.26
N ILE A 105 7.28 -28.16 -13.26
CA ILE A 105 6.76 -29.54 -13.33
C ILE A 105 7.16 -30.20 -14.65
N ALA A 106 7.11 -29.49 -15.78
CA ALA A 106 7.53 -30.00 -17.07
C ALA A 106 9.04 -30.31 -17.09
N ALA A 107 9.86 -29.41 -16.53
CA ALA A 107 11.29 -29.67 -16.36
C ALA A 107 11.55 -30.88 -15.44
N GLN A 108 10.72 -31.05 -14.41
CA GLN A 108 10.77 -32.18 -13.48
C GLN A 108 10.41 -33.52 -14.14
N GLN A 109 9.41 -33.53 -15.02
CA GLN A 109 9.01 -34.69 -15.81
C GLN A 109 10.06 -35.04 -16.87
N ALA A 110 10.64 -34.03 -17.54
CA ALA A 110 11.77 -34.23 -18.45
C ALA A 110 12.97 -34.87 -17.72
N LEU A 111 13.19 -34.46 -16.47
CA LEU A 111 14.21 -35.04 -15.61
C LEU A 111 13.90 -36.48 -15.18
N ASN A 112 12.65 -36.86 -14.92
CA ASN A 112 12.31 -38.27 -14.64
C ASN A 112 12.61 -39.20 -15.83
N THR A 113 12.54 -38.66 -17.05
CA THR A 113 12.88 -39.37 -18.29
C THR A 113 14.41 -39.50 -18.48
N LEU A 114 15.22 -38.74 -17.72
CA LEU A 114 16.68 -38.60 -17.84
C LEU A 114 17.50 -39.80 -17.33
N ASN A 115 16.95 -40.67 -16.48
CA ASN A 115 17.68 -41.70 -15.69
C ASN A 115 18.67 -42.58 -16.52
N LYS A 116 18.58 -42.61 -17.85
CA LYS A 116 19.27 -43.59 -18.71
C LYS A 116 20.41 -43.10 -19.62
N SER A 117 20.75 -41.80 -19.71
CA SER A 117 21.65 -41.34 -20.80
C SER A 117 22.57 -40.14 -20.52
N PHE A 118 23.57 -40.31 -19.63
CA PHE A 118 24.71 -39.39 -19.53
C PHE A 118 25.91 -39.89 -20.35
N GLY A 119 25.80 -39.82 -21.68
CA GLY A 119 26.94 -39.93 -22.59
C GLY A 119 27.86 -38.70 -22.50
N SER A 120 29.08 -38.79 -23.05
CA SER A 120 30.04 -37.67 -23.05
C SER A 120 29.40 -36.37 -23.59
N PRO A 121 29.48 -35.24 -22.88
CA PRO A 121 28.71 -34.05 -23.21
C PRO A 121 29.33 -33.35 -24.42
N PRO A 122 28.50 -32.91 -25.38
CA PRO A 122 28.83 -31.85 -26.30
C PRO A 122 29.22 -30.56 -25.54
N ALA A 123 29.98 -29.66 -26.18
CA ALA A 123 30.40 -28.39 -25.57
C ALA A 123 29.22 -27.57 -25.00
N ALA A 124 28.05 -27.61 -25.66
CA ALA A 124 26.82 -26.95 -25.23
C ALA A 124 26.22 -27.50 -23.90
N VAL A 125 26.60 -28.71 -23.47
CA VAL A 125 26.08 -29.33 -22.23
C VAL A 125 26.96 -28.99 -21.02
N LEU A 126 28.22 -28.59 -21.24
CA LEU A 126 29.12 -28.15 -20.18
C LEU A 126 28.56 -26.99 -19.35
N PRO A 127 28.12 -25.86 -19.93
CA PRO A 127 27.57 -24.75 -19.16
C PRO A 127 26.29 -25.14 -18.40
N VAL A 128 25.44 -26.00 -18.99
CA VAL A 128 24.24 -26.53 -18.32
C VAL A 128 24.59 -27.28 -17.04
N THR A 129 25.55 -28.20 -17.13
CA THR A 129 25.97 -28.99 -15.98
C THR A 129 26.63 -28.12 -14.91
N ALA A 130 27.43 -27.12 -15.32
CA ALA A 130 28.04 -26.17 -14.41
C ALA A 130 26.99 -25.29 -13.70
N ALA A 131 25.98 -24.79 -14.41
CA ALA A 131 24.90 -23.98 -13.85
C ALA A 131 24.10 -24.76 -12.79
N VAL A 132 23.76 -26.02 -13.06
CA VAL A 132 23.05 -26.87 -12.09
C VAL A 132 23.91 -27.17 -10.86
N MET A 133 25.23 -27.39 -11.02
CA MET A 133 26.14 -27.55 -9.89
C MET A 133 26.26 -26.28 -9.02
N VAL A 134 26.18 -25.10 -9.64
CA VAL A 134 26.17 -23.83 -8.91
C VAL A 134 24.88 -23.70 -8.09
N LEU A 135 23.72 -24.04 -8.66
CA LEU A 135 22.44 -23.96 -7.98
C LEU A 135 22.33 -24.95 -6.81
N LEU A 136 22.80 -26.19 -6.99
CA LEU A 136 22.82 -27.24 -5.96
C LEU A 136 23.94 -27.09 -4.92
N ALA A 137 24.72 -26.00 -4.96
CA ALA A 137 25.84 -25.81 -4.04
C ALA A 137 25.33 -25.59 -2.60
N PRO A 138 25.64 -26.49 -1.64
CA PRO A 138 25.08 -26.42 -0.30
C PRO A 138 25.57 -25.16 0.43
N GLY A 139 24.62 -24.37 0.94
CA GLY A 139 24.90 -23.15 1.70
C GLY A 139 25.68 -22.09 0.92
N GLY A 140 25.47 -21.99 -0.40
CA GLY A 140 26.13 -20.98 -1.23
C GLY A 140 27.62 -21.23 -1.52
N LYS A 141 28.15 -22.40 -1.14
CA LYS A 141 29.55 -22.78 -1.37
C LYS A 141 29.77 -23.24 -2.81
N VAL A 142 29.75 -22.29 -3.74
CA VAL A 142 29.89 -22.56 -5.18
C VAL A 142 31.20 -23.30 -5.45
N PRO A 143 31.17 -24.49 -6.09
CA PRO A 143 32.37 -25.24 -6.41
C PRO A 143 33.34 -24.44 -7.29
N LYS A 144 34.63 -24.49 -6.94
CA LYS A 144 35.72 -23.94 -7.77
C LYS A 144 36.00 -24.80 -8.99
N ASP A 145 35.88 -26.12 -8.84
CA ASP A 145 35.96 -27.06 -9.96
C ASP A 145 34.56 -27.32 -10.51
N ARG A 146 34.31 -26.77 -11.70
CA ARG A 146 33.06 -26.92 -12.47
C ARG A 146 33.30 -27.73 -13.74
N SER A 147 34.37 -28.52 -13.76
CA SER A 147 34.68 -29.38 -14.91
C SER A 147 33.62 -30.46 -15.06
N TRP A 148 33.47 -30.97 -16.29
CA TRP A 148 32.61 -32.13 -16.54
C TRP A 148 32.93 -33.33 -15.64
N LYS A 149 34.20 -33.53 -15.28
CA LYS A 149 34.62 -34.60 -14.37
C LYS A 149 34.01 -34.41 -12.98
N ALA A 150 34.03 -33.19 -12.45
CA ALA A 150 33.38 -32.85 -11.19
C ALA A 150 31.86 -32.96 -11.29
N ALA A 151 31.26 -32.50 -12.40
CA ALA A 151 29.81 -32.63 -12.67
C ALA A 151 29.36 -34.08 -12.68
N LYS A 152 30.06 -34.92 -13.43
CA LYS A 152 29.81 -36.35 -13.50
C LYS A 152 29.99 -37.02 -12.14
N ILE A 153 31.01 -36.64 -11.38
CA ILE A 153 31.18 -37.16 -10.02
C ILE A 153 30.03 -36.69 -9.13
N MET A 154 29.60 -35.44 -9.14
CA MET A 154 28.46 -34.99 -8.34
C MET A 154 27.17 -35.74 -8.74
N MET A 155 26.90 -35.87 -10.03
CA MET A 155 25.75 -36.63 -10.56
C MET A 155 25.85 -38.13 -10.23
N ALA A 156 27.05 -38.69 -10.11
CA ALA A 156 27.29 -40.10 -9.82
C ALA A 156 27.50 -40.43 -8.33
N LYS A 157 28.00 -39.49 -7.50
CA LYS A 157 28.20 -39.66 -6.05
C LYS A 157 26.87 -39.65 -5.32
N VAL A 158 25.86 -39.04 -5.93
CA VAL A 158 24.46 -39.27 -5.63
C VAL A 158 24.04 -40.60 -6.28
N SER A 159 24.70 -41.69 -5.89
CA SER A 159 24.74 -43.01 -6.56
C SER A 159 23.47 -43.87 -6.38
N GLN A 160 22.32 -43.24 -6.30
CA GLN A 160 21.04 -43.82 -6.69
C GLN A 160 20.43 -42.68 -7.49
N VAL A 161 20.14 -42.89 -8.77
CA VAL A 161 19.69 -41.83 -9.70
C VAL A 161 18.46 -41.06 -9.15
N ASP A 162 17.80 -41.60 -8.13
CA ASP A 162 16.78 -40.95 -7.31
C ASP A 162 17.30 -39.74 -6.50
N GLY A 163 18.48 -39.77 -5.86
CA GLY A 163 18.87 -38.70 -4.93
C GLY A 163 19.20 -37.36 -5.60
N PHE A 164 19.69 -37.36 -6.85
CA PHE A 164 20.05 -36.13 -7.58
C PHE A 164 18.77 -35.51 -8.14
N LEU A 165 17.91 -36.35 -8.69
CA LEU A 165 16.55 -36.01 -9.08
C LEU A 165 15.76 -35.48 -7.87
N GLU A 166 15.81 -36.15 -6.74
CA GLU A 166 15.17 -35.76 -5.49
C GLU A 166 15.72 -34.44 -4.99
N SER A 167 17.03 -34.18 -5.08
CA SER A 167 17.62 -32.87 -4.74
C SER A 167 17.14 -31.75 -5.66
N LEU A 168 16.79 -32.06 -6.91
CA LEU A 168 16.20 -31.11 -7.86
C LEU A 168 14.69 -30.91 -7.63
N ILE A 169 13.97 -31.97 -7.23
CA ILE A 169 12.53 -31.96 -6.87
C ILE A 169 12.31 -31.19 -5.56
N THR A 170 13.12 -31.49 -4.55
CA THR A 170 13.06 -30.93 -3.20
C THR A 170 13.86 -29.65 -3.06
N TYR A 171 14.37 -29.12 -4.18
CA TYR A 171 15.17 -27.91 -4.18
C TYR A 171 14.37 -26.74 -3.59
N ASP A 172 14.97 -26.06 -2.61
CA ASP A 172 14.39 -24.87 -2.01
C ASP A 172 14.52 -23.68 -2.97
N LYS A 173 13.54 -23.58 -3.87
CA LYS A 173 13.40 -22.52 -4.87
C LYS A 173 13.05 -21.15 -4.27
N GLU A 174 12.64 -21.10 -3.00
CA GLU A 174 12.32 -19.86 -2.28
C GLU A 174 13.55 -19.28 -1.58
N ASN A 175 14.56 -20.12 -1.29
CA ASN A 175 15.76 -19.70 -0.57
C ASN A 175 17.05 -19.99 -1.34
N ILE A 176 17.26 -19.28 -2.45
CA ILE A 176 18.49 -19.37 -3.23
C ILE A 176 19.54 -18.38 -2.68
N HIS A 177 20.71 -18.90 -2.31
CA HIS A 177 21.79 -18.06 -1.82
C HIS A 177 22.33 -17.11 -2.92
N GLU A 178 22.54 -15.84 -2.58
CA GLU A 178 23.01 -14.79 -3.52
C GLU A 178 24.29 -15.17 -4.29
N ASN A 179 25.20 -15.92 -3.66
CA ASN A 179 26.42 -16.40 -4.31
C ASN A 179 26.13 -17.36 -5.47
N CYS A 180 25.13 -18.22 -5.34
CA CYS A 180 24.68 -19.12 -6.40
C CYS A 180 24.04 -18.31 -7.54
N LEU A 181 23.21 -17.31 -7.22
CA LEU A 181 22.59 -16.43 -8.23
C LEU A 181 23.63 -15.63 -9.02
N LYS A 182 24.58 -15.00 -8.34
CA LYS A 182 25.68 -14.28 -9.01
C LYS A 182 26.49 -15.19 -9.92
N ALA A 183 26.72 -16.43 -9.51
CA ALA A 183 27.50 -17.39 -10.28
C ALA A 183 26.71 -18.04 -11.42
N VAL A 184 25.36 -18.11 -11.34
CA VAL A 184 24.52 -18.70 -12.40
C VAL A 184 24.11 -17.69 -13.47
N ARG A 185 23.99 -16.40 -13.13
CA ARG A 185 23.61 -15.31 -14.05
C ARG A 185 24.39 -15.26 -15.37
N PRO A 186 25.73 -15.42 -15.40
CA PRO A 186 26.47 -15.41 -16.65
C PRO A 186 26.08 -16.54 -17.61
N TYR A 187 25.65 -17.70 -17.10
CA TYR A 187 25.18 -18.79 -17.95
C TYR A 187 23.78 -18.50 -18.50
N LEU A 188 22.89 -17.93 -17.68
CA LEU A 188 21.54 -17.57 -18.12
C LEU A 188 21.51 -16.40 -19.12
N ALA A 189 22.54 -15.56 -19.11
CA ALA A 189 22.71 -14.48 -20.07
C ALA A 189 23.29 -14.94 -21.42
N ASP A 190 23.77 -16.18 -21.50
CA ASP A 190 24.32 -16.76 -22.72
C ASP A 190 23.19 -17.23 -23.65
N PRO A 191 23.09 -16.72 -24.90
CA PRO A 191 22.10 -17.18 -25.87
C PRO A 191 22.22 -18.66 -26.23
N GLU A 192 23.40 -19.28 -26.04
CA GLU A 192 23.57 -20.73 -26.23
C GLU A 192 22.95 -21.55 -25.08
N PHE A 193 22.61 -20.93 -23.96
CA PHE A 193 21.93 -21.53 -22.82
C PHE A 193 20.41 -21.56 -23.00
N ASP A 194 19.97 -22.17 -24.11
CA ASP A 194 18.57 -22.26 -24.46
C ASP A 194 18.10 -23.73 -24.50
N PRO A 195 16.99 -24.09 -23.84
CA PRO A 195 16.48 -25.46 -23.83
C PRO A 195 16.17 -26.02 -25.22
N GLU A 196 15.70 -25.22 -26.17
CA GLU A 196 15.41 -25.68 -27.54
C GLU A 196 16.72 -25.96 -28.30
N LEU A 197 17.71 -25.07 -28.19
CA LEU A 197 19.03 -25.28 -28.79
C LEU A 197 19.71 -26.52 -28.22
N ILE A 198 19.63 -26.71 -26.90
CA ILE A 198 20.24 -27.84 -26.20
C ILE A 198 19.48 -29.13 -26.46
N SER A 199 18.16 -29.10 -26.67
CA SER A 199 17.35 -30.30 -26.99
C SER A 199 17.85 -30.99 -28.26
N SER A 200 18.32 -30.22 -29.25
CA SER A 200 18.94 -30.77 -30.47
C SER A 200 20.20 -31.61 -30.21
N LYS A 201 20.89 -31.39 -29.08
CA LYS A 201 22.11 -32.10 -28.69
C LYS A 201 21.86 -33.14 -27.61
N SER A 202 20.98 -32.85 -26.68
CA SER A 202 20.67 -33.66 -25.51
C SER A 202 19.36 -33.20 -24.87
N ASN A 203 18.28 -33.96 -25.07
CA ASN A 203 17.00 -33.76 -24.38
C ASN A 203 17.16 -33.73 -22.85
N ALA A 204 18.10 -34.54 -22.39
CA ALA A 204 18.55 -34.63 -21.02
C ALA A 204 19.08 -33.30 -20.46
N ALA A 205 20.04 -32.69 -21.18
CA ALA A 205 20.57 -31.39 -20.81
C ALA A 205 19.54 -30.26 -21.03
N ALA A 206 18.63 -30.40 -21.98
CA ALA A 206 17.57 -29.43 -22.20
C ALA A 206 16.62 -29.34 -21.00
N GLY A 207 16.24 -30.48 -20.41
CA GLY A 207 15.44 -30.51 -19.18
C GLY A 207 16.14 -29.83 -18.00
N LEU A 208 17.45 -30.07 -17.84
CA LEU A 208 18.27 -29.42 -16.81
C LEU A 208 18.46 -27.91 -17.05
N CYS A 209 18.59 -27.50 -18.31
CA CYS A 209 18.67 -26.09 -18.71
C CYS A 209 17.35 -25.37 -18.40
N ALA A 210 16.22 -25.95 -18.82
CA ALA A 210 14.89 -25.44 -18.52
C ALA A 210 14.65 -25.35 -17.01
N TRP A 211 15.05 -26.38 -16.25
CA TRP A 211 14.97 -26.37 -14.79
C TRP A 211 15.75 -25.19 -14.19
N ALA A 212 17.02 -25.00 -14.58
CA ALA A 212 17.85 -23.93 -14.04
C ALA A 212 17.29 -22.53 -14.34
N ILE A 213 16.79 -22.32 -15.57
CA ILE A 213 16.14 -21.07 -15.97
C ILE A 213 14.88 -20.82 -15.13
N ASN A 214 14.01 -21.83 -15.01
CA ASN A 214 12.74 -21.70 -14.30
C ASN A 214 12.93 -21.48 -12.80
N ILE A 215 13.92 -22.12 -12.18
CA ILE A 215 14.25 -21.91 -10.75
C ILE A 215 14.69 -20.48 -10.48
N VAL A 216 15.57 -19.92 -11.31
CA VAL A 216 16.04 -18.54 -11.12
C VAL A 216 14.93 -17.54 -11.39
N LYS A 217 14.13 -17.74 -12.45
CA LYS A 217 12.95 -16.91 -12.72
C LYS A 217 11.94 -16.97 -11.57
N PHE A 218 11.66 -18.16 -11.04
CA PHE A 218 10.76 -18.32 -9.89
C PHE A 218 11.26 -17.53 -8.69
N TYR A 219 12.56 -17.64 -8.36
CA TYR A 219 13.14 -16.90 -7.23
C TYR A 219 13.10 -15.38 -7.42
N GLU A 220 13.40 -14.88 -8.62
CA GLU A 220 13.31 -13.45 -8.93
C GLU A 220 11.87 -12.93 -8.78
N VAL A 221 10.88 -13.68 -9.28
CA VAL A 221 9.46 -13.35 -9.11
C VAL A 221 9.04 -13.45 -7.64
N TYR A 222 9.47 -14.47 -6.92
CA TYR A 222 9.16 -14.66 -5.50
C TYR A 222 9.65 -13.47 -4.66
N CYS A 223 10.90 -13.05 -4.84
CA CYS A 223 11.46 -11.88 -4.15
C CYS A 223 10.72 -10.57 -4.47
N ASP A 224 10.17 -10.44 -5.69
CA ASP A 224 9.40 -9.26 -6.08
C ASP A 224 7.94 -9.27 -5.59
N VAL A 225 7.38 -10.46 -5.32
CA VAL A 225 5.98 -10.65 -4.90
C VAL A 225 5.84 -10.72 -3.39
N GLU A 226 6.76 -11.37 -2.68
CA GLU A 226 6.76 -11.51 -1.22
C GLU A 226 6.58 -10.17 -0.48
N PRO A 227 7.37 -9.09 -0.76
CA PRO A 227 7.21 -7.82 -0.07
C PRO A 227 5.89 -7.13 -0.42
N LYS A 228 5.34 -7.34 -1.63
CA LYS A 228 4.03 -6.79 -2.02
C LYS A 228 2.88 -7.52 -1.34
N ARG A 229 3.02 -8.83 -1.08
CA ARG A 229 2.03 -9.65 -0.37
C ARG A 229 1.99 -9.34 1.13
N LEU A 230 3.13 -9.01 1.74
CA LEU A 230 3.22 -8.62 3.15
C LEU A 230 2.73 -7.18 3.43
N ALA A 231 2.66 -6.35 2.39
CA ALA A 231 2.22 -4.96 2.48
C ALA A 231 0.70 -4.75 2.28
N LEU A 232 -0.04 -5.82 1.91
CA LEU A 232 -1.51 -5.87 1.82
C LEU A 232 -2.10 -6.44 3.11
#